data_AF-A0A1E3LG24-F1
#
_entry.id   AF-A0A1E3LG24-F1
#
_cell.length_a   1.000
_cell.length_b   1.000
_cell.length_c   1.000
_cell.angle_alpha   90.00
_cell.angle_beta   90.00
_cell.angle_gamma   90.00
#
_symmetry.space_group_name_H-M   'P 1'
#
loop_
_entity.id
_entity.type
_entity.pdbx_description
1 polymer ?
#
loop_
_entity_poly.entity_id
_entity_poly.type
_entity_poly.pdbx_seq_one_letter_code
_entity_poly.pdbx_strand_id
1 'polypeptide(L)'
;MNIKKEEKYGGGYFFVKSLLWIAIFSALMAAISIVVSLILIDFIHGNPNRSKSNAGLMMVLFPFLIGVIAIIGVFIVFSPSQFIQGLMARILYPRFGRYSYIFIGLAIPLISIVTWYCYDYLTPTNFNIGINEGADWVPYRNGITLKRYLLALACQGVVTAFSILYFDAGVRNRSKKPVLLGILVLAIIVGATLGHREAIAQYQFIDHPSQ
;
A
#
# COMPACT_ATOMS: atom_id res chain seq x y z
N MET A 1 -0.57 39.11 13.57
CA MET A 1 -0.17 37.70 13.29
C MET A 1 -0.71 36.85 14.43
N ASN A 2 -1.74 36.02 14.18
CA ASN A 2 -2.59 35.45 15.24
C ASN A 2 -2.15 34.02 15.59
N ILE A 3 -1.41 33.88 16.69
CA ILE A 3 -0.71 32.67 17.17
C ILE A 3 -1.69 31.50 17.43
N LYS A 4 -2.98 31.77 17.70
CA LYS A 4 -4.01 30.74 17.92
C LYS A 4 -4.41 29.94 16.68
N LYS A 5 -4.08 30.37 15.45
CA LYS A 5 -4.34 29.57 14.25
C LYS A 5 -3.25 28.53 14.00
N GLU A 6 -2.02 28.75 14.45
CA GLU A 6 -0.89 27.84 14.18
C GLU A 6 -1.04 26.49 14.89
N GLU A 7 -1.63 26.44 16.09
CA GLU A 7 -1.95 25.18 16.78
C GLU A 7 -3.04 24.36 16.05
N LYS A 8 -3.93 25.02 15.30
CA LYS A 8 -5.03 24.35 14.58
C LYS A 8 -4.60 23.74 13.24
N TYR A 9 -3.41 24.11 12.75
CA TYR A 9 -2.82 23.62 11.49
C TYR A 9 -1.56 22.78 11.74
N GLY A 10 -1.59 21.90 12.75
CA GLY A 10 -0.57 20.87 12.94
C GLY A 10 -0.47 19.94 11.73
N GLY A 11 0.21 20.37 10.67
CA GLY A 11 0.31 19.68 9.38
C GLY A 11 0.80 18.24 9.51
N GLY A 12 1.68 17.98 10.48
CA GLY A 12 2.14 16.62 10.80
C GLY A 12 1.02 15.67 11.24
N TYR A 13 0.00 16.17 11.96
CA TYR A 13 -1.10 15.35 12.46
C TYR A 13 -2.05 14.86 11.36
N PHE A 14 -2.12 15.58 10.24
CA PHE A 14 -2.94 15.20 9.09
C PHE A 14 -2.30 14.11 8.24
N PHE A 15 -0.98 14.17 8.02
CA PHE A 15 -0.25 13.15 7.26
C PHE A 15 -0.10 11.84 8.05
N VAL A 16 0.01 11.90 9.38
CA VAL A 16 -0.06 10.69 10.22
C VAL A 16 -1.45 10.04 10.13
N LYS A 17 -2.52 10.86 10.14
CA LYS A 17 -3.89 10.35 9.98
C LYS A 17 -4.14 9.79 8.58
N SER A 18 -3.58 10.37 7.53
CA SER A 18 -3.71 9.80 6.18
C SER A 18 -2.94 8.49 6.07
N LEU A 19 -1.75 8.38 6.68
CA LEU A 19 -0.98 7.14 6.74
C LEU A 19 -1.75 6.00 7.42
N LEU A 20 -2.45 6.27 8.52
CA LEU A 20 -3.32 5.28 9.16
C LEU A 20 -4.42 4.78 8.22
N TRP A 21 -5.07 5.68 7.49
CA TRP A 21 -6.08 5.28 6.49
C TRP A 21 -5.47 4.48 5.35
N ILE A 22 -4.29 4.86 4.84
CA ILE A 22 -3.56 4.10 3.81
C ILE A 22 -3.26 2.68 4.31
N ALA A 23 -2.85 2.53 5.57
CA ALA A 23 -2.59 1.24 6.20
C ALA A 23 -3.86 0.37 6.27
N ILE A 24 -4.98 0.96 6.71
CA ILE A 24 -6.28 0.28 6.77
C ILE A 24 -6.72 -0.18 5.37
N PHE A 25 -6.63 0.70 4.37
CA PHE A 25 -7.02 0.36 3.00
C PHE A 25 -6.11 -0.70 2.38
N SER A 26 -4.81 -0.69 2.69
CA SER A 26 -3.88 -1.72 2.23
C SER A 26 -4.18 -3.08 2.86
N ALA A 27 -4.47 -3.12 4.17
CA ALA A 27 -4.91 -4.33 4.86
C ALA A 27 -6.24 -4.86 4.30
N LEU A 28 -7.19 -3.98 4.03
CA LEU A 28 -8.47 -4.36 3.41
C LEU A 28 -8.28 -4.91 2.00
N MET A 29 -7.44 -4.28 1.19
CA MET A 29 -7.13 -4.75 -0.17
C MET A 29 -6.52 -6.15 -0.13
N ALA A 30 -5.58 -6.41 0.79
CA ALA A 30 -4.99 -7.73 0.98
C ALA A 30 -6.02 -8.77 1.46
N ALA A 31 -6.88 -8.39 2.42
CA ALA A 31 -7.96 -9.24 2.91
C ALA A 31 -8.92 -9.65 1.79
N ILE A 32 -9.36 -8.69 0.96
CA ILE A 32 -10.24 -8.94 -0.19
C ILE A 32 -9.54 -9.85 -1.20
N SER A 33 -8.27 -9.60 -1.50
CA SER A 33 -7.48 -10.46 -2.41
C SER A 33 -7.46 -11.91 -1.95
N ILE A 34 -7.17 -12.15 -0.68
CA ILE A 34 -7.13 -13.50 -0.10
C ILE A 34 -8.52 -14.16 -0.15
N VAL A 35 -9.57 -13.45 0.28
CA VAL A 35 -10.93 -13.99 0.29
C VAL A 35 -11.39 -14.34 -1.12
N VAL A 36 -11.19 -13.44 -2.09
CA VAL A 36 -11.56 -13.69 -3.49
C VAL A 36 -10.78 -14.87 -4.06
N SER A 37 -9.48 -14.94 -3.79
CA SER A 37 -8.63 -16.07 -4.22
C SER A 37 -9.16 -17.40 -3.67
N LEU A 38 -9.42 -17.48 -2.36
CA LEU A 38 -9.94 -18.69 -1.71
C LEU A 38 -11.34 -19.08 -2.20
N ILE A 39 -12.24 -18.11 -2.43
CA ILE A 39 -13.57 -18.39 -3.00
C ILE A 39 -13.41 -19.04 -4.38
N LEU A 40 -12.55 -18.46 -5.23
CA LEU A 40 -12.34 -18.94 -6.58
C LEU A 40 -11.66 -20.31 -6.64
N ILE A 41 -10.71 -20.59 -5.74
CA ILE A 41 -9.97 -21.85 -5.70
C ILE A 41 -10.77 -22.97 -5.05
N ASP A 42 -11.31 -22.76 -3.85
CA ASP A 42 -11.87 -23.86 -3.05
C ASP A 42 -13.36 -24.08 -3.25
N PHE A 43 -14.10 -23.02 -3.61
CA PHE A 43 -15.56 -23.08 -3.70
C PHE A 43 -16.04 -23.13 -5.15
N ILE A 44 -15.38 -22.43 -6.07
CA ILE A 44 -15.74 -22.40 -7.49
C ILE A 44 -15.00 -23.46 -8.28
N HIS A 45 -13.66 -23.44 -8.30
CA HIS A 45 -12.86 -24.43 -9.05
C HIS A 45 -12.86 -25.81 -8.39
N GLY A 46 -12.97 -25.85 -7.07
CA GLY A 46 -13.08 -27.11 -6.31
C GLY A 46 -11.72 -27.76 -6.07
N ASN A 47 -10.85 -27.07 -5.34
CA ASN A 47 -9.53 -27.58 -4.95
C ASN A 47 -9.61 -28.95 -4.24
N PRO A 48 -9.05 -30.03 -4.82
CA PRO A 48 -9.08 -31.36 -4.21
C PRO A 48 -8.13 -31.49 -3.01
N ASN A 49 -7.16 -30.59 -2.89
CA ASN A 49 -6.10 -30.67 -1.87
C ASN A 49 -6.46 -29.94 -0.57
N ARG A 50 -7.57 -29.19 -0.52
CA ARG A 50 -8.01 -28.44 0.67
C ARG A 50 -9.50 -28.61 0.92
N SER A 51 -9.87 -28.97 2.14
CA SER A 51 -11.28 -29.05 2.53
C SER A 51 -11.94 -27.67 2.62
N LYS A 52 -13.22 -27.57 2.28
CA LYS A 52 -13.99 -26.31 2.33
C LYS A 52 -14.05 -25.69 3.73
N SER A 53 -14.08 -26.53 4.77
CA SER A 53 -14.04 -26.08 6.17
C SER A 53 -12.70 -25.39 6.49
N ASN A 54 -11.59 -25.99 6.06
CA ASN A 54 -10.27 -25.38 6.21
C ASN A 54 -10.14 -24.08 5.40
N ALA A 55 -10.66 -24.05 4.18
CA ALA A 55 -10.70 -22.83 3.36
C ALA A 55 -11.51 -21.71 4.03
N GLY A 56 -12.66 -22.03 4.63
CA GLY A 56 -13.46 -21.07 5.40
C GLY A 56 -12.72 -20.50 6.62
N LEU A 57 -11.96 -21.33 7.33
CA LEU A 57 -11.12 -20.88 8.44
C LEU A 57 -9.96 -19.99 7.95
N MET A 58 -9.35 -20.34 6.81
CA MET A 58 -8.32 -19.52 6.17
C MET A 58 -8.85 -18.14 5.74
N MET A 59 -10.09 -18.04 5.28
CA MET A 59 -10.73 -16.76 4.94
C MET A 59 -10.86 -15.79 6.14
N VAL A 60 -10.70 -16.27 7.37
CA VAL A 60 -10.74 -15.43 8.57
C VAL A 60 -9.33 -15.15 9.08
N LEU A 61 -8.53 -16.20 9.30
CA LEU A 61 -7.23 -16.07 9.95
C LEU A 61 -6.17 -15.42 9.05
N PHE A 62 -6.10 -15.80 7.78
CA PHE A 62 -5.07 -15.26 6.87
C PHE A 62 -5.26 -13.77 6.59
N PRO A 63 -6.47 -13.27 6.28
CA PRO A 63 -6.71 -11.84 6.12
C PRO A 63 -6.32 -11.03 7.35
N PHE A 64 -6.57 -11.53 8.55
CA PHE A 64 -6.17 -10.86 9.78
C PHE A 64 -4.63 -10.77 9.90
N LEU A 65 -3.93 -11.90 9.77
CA LEU A 65 -2.47 -11.97 9.88
C LEU A 65 -1.79 -11.08 8.82
N ILE A 66 -2.18 -11.25 7.55
CA ILE A 66 -1.64 -10.49 6.43
C ILE A 66 -2.02 -9.01 6.55
N GLY A 67 -3.21 -8.69 7.07
CA GLY A 67 -3.63 -7.32 7.36
C GLY A 67 -2.72 -6.64 8.38
N VAL A 68 -2.36 -7.31 9.47
CA VAL A 68 -1.41 -6.80 10.46
C VAL A 68 -0.03 -6.56 9.84
N ILE A 69 0.48 -7.53 9.06
CA ILE A 69 1.75 -7.39 8.35
C ILE A 69 1.71 -6.23 7.37
N ALA A 70 0.62 -6.07 6.62
CA ALA A 70 0.42 -4.98 5.68
C ALA A 70 0.42 -3.61 6.37
N ILE A 71 -0.23 -3.49 7.54
CA ILE A 71 -0.21 -2.25 8.32
C ILE A 71 1.23 -1.89 8.71
N ILE A 72 1.97 -2.84 9.30
CA ILE A 72 3.36 -2.62 9.71
C ILE A 72 4.22 -2.24 8.50
N GLY A 73 4.09 -2.98 7.40
CA GLY A 73 4.79 -2.70 6.14
C GLY A 73 4.50 -1.30 5.61
N VAL A 74 3.23 -0.87 5.59
CA VAL A 74 2.85 0.49 5.17
C VAL A 74 3.51 1.55 6.03
N PHE A 75 3.51 1.38 7.36
CA PHE A 75 4.17 2.35 8.24
C PHE A 75 5.66 2.44 7.96
N ILE A 76 6.37 1.33 7.79
CA ILE A 76 7.81 1.37 7.52
C ILE A 76 8.10 1.97 6.14
N VAL A 77 7.36 1.54 5.10
CA VAL A 77 7.60 1.94 3.71
C VAL A 77 7.23 3.40 3.47
N PHE A 78 6.07 3.85 3.96
CA PHE A 78 5.54 5.16 3.61
C PHE A 78 5.84 6.25 4.64
N SER A 79 6.22 5.94 5.89
CA SER A 79 6.45 6.99 6.90
C SER A 79 7.48 8.05 6.46
N PRO A 80 8.66 7.70 5.93
CA PRO A 80 9.63 8.71 5.49
C PRO A 80 9.06 9.59 4.38
N SER A 81 8.38 8.97 3.42
CA SER A 81 7.73 9.66 2.30
C SER A 81 6.63 10.63 2.77
N GLN A 82 5.80 10.21 3.73
CA GLN A 82 4.73 11.03 4.31
C GLN A 82 5.29 12.14 5.20
N PHE A 83 6.40 11.89 5.90
CA PHE A 83 7.09 12.90 6.68
C PHE A 83 7.62 14.03 5.78
N ILE A 84 8.27 13.70 4.66
CA ILE A 84 8.74 14.68 3.67
C ILE A 84 7.56 15.51 3.15
N GLN A 85 6.46 14.86 2.75
CA GLN A 85 5.28 15.57 2.24
C GLN A 85 4.62 16.44 3.31
N GLY A 86 4.56 15.97 4.55
CA GLY A 86 4.05 16.73 5.68
C GLY A 86 4.89 17.97 5.99
N LEU A 87 6.22 17.84 5.92
CA LEU A 87 7.15 18.96 6.08
C LEU A 87 6.99 19.97 4.94
N MET A 88 6.95 19.50 3.70
CA MET A 88 6.70 20.35 2.52
C MET A 88 5.36 21.08 2.63
N ALA A 89 4.29 20.39 3.01
CA ALA A 89 2.99 21.01 3.22
C ALA A 89 3.04 22.07 4.33
N ARG A 90 3.71 21.79 5.45
CA ARG A 90 3.85 22.74 6.56
C ARG A 90 4.60 24.02 6.14
N ILE A 91 5.62 23.90 5.30
CA ILE A 91 6.44 25.06 4.86
C ILE A 91 5.77 25.81 3.72
N LEU A 92 5.25 25.10 2.72
CA LEU A 92 4.77 25.69 1.47
C LEU A 92 3.32 26.17 1.56
N TYR A 93 2.44 25.47 2.30
CA TYR A 93 1.02 25.81 2.36
C TYR A 93 0.75 27.21 2.95
N PRO A 94 1.43 27.67 4.03
CA PRO A 94 1.23 29.02 4.53
C PRO A 94 1.65 30.12 3.54
N ARG A 95 2.60 29.84 2.65
CA ARG A 95 3.17 30.81 1.70
C ARG A 95 2.43 30.82 0.36
N PHE A 96 2.08 29.65 -0.15
CA PHE A 96 1.55 29.46 -1.51
C PHE A 96 0.11 28.92 -1.53
N GLY A 97 -0.50 28.66 -0.37
CA GLY A 97 -1.83 28.09 -0.28
C GLY A 97 -1.93 26.77 -1.06
N ARG A 98 -2.96 26.65 -1.89
CA ARG A 98 -3.21 25.45 -2.72
C ARG A 98 -2.15 25.20 -3.80
N TYR A 99 -1.41 26.21 -4.23
CA TYR A 99 -0.33 26.00 -5.20
C TYR A 99 0.80 25.14 -4.61
N SER A 100 0.88 25.00 -3.28
CA SER A 100 1.80 24.06 -2.63
C SER A 100 1.62 22.61 -3.10
N TYR A 101 0.41 22.22 -3.51
CA TYR A 101 0.10 20.86 -3.97
C TYR A 101 0.84 20.51 -5.27
N ILE A 102 1.10 21.50 -6.13
CA ILE A 102 1.88 21.32 -7.36
C ILE A 102 3.32 20.99 -7.00
N PHE A 103 3.92 21.73 -6.07
CA PHE A 103 5.29 21.48 -5.61
C PHE A 103 5.43 20.12 -4.93
N ILE A 104 4.45 19.71 -4.12
CA ILE A 104 4.42 18.36 -3.52
C ILE A 104 4.30 17.30 -4.62
N GLY A 105 3.46 17.53 -5.64
CA GLY A 105 3.32 16.64 -6.79
C GLY A 105 4.62 16.51 -7.60
N LEU A 106 5.33 17.61 -7.84
CA LEU A 106 6.63 17.60 -8.53
C LEU A 106 7.73 16.87 -7.76
N ALA A 107 7.58 16.72 -6.45
CA ALA A 107 8.51 15.94 -5.62
C ALA A 107 8.23 14.43 -5.63
N ILE A 108 7.09 13.97 -6.17
CA ILE A 108 6.72 12.54 -6.20
C ILE A 108 7.82 11.66 -6.80
N PRO A 109 8.48 12.00 -7.93
CA PRO A 109 9.59 11.22 -8.48
C PRO A 109 10.70 10.92 -7.46
N LEU A 110 11.16 11.95 -6.74
CA LEU A 110 12.20 11.82 -5.72
C LEU A 110 11.70 11.04 -4.50
N ILE A 111 10.47 11.33 -4.06
CA ILE A 111 9.87 10.66 -2.91
C ILE A 111 9.67 9.16 -3.20
N SER A 112 9.37 8.80 -4.44
CA SER A 112 9.18 7.40 -4.86
C SER A 112 10.45 6.59 -4.76
N ILE A 113 11.62 7.21 -4.95
CA ILE A 113 12.92 6.56 -4.72
C ILE A 113 13.05 6.20 -3.24
N VAL A 114 12.71 7.11 -2.33
CA VAL A 114 12.74 6.87 -0.88
C VAL A 114 11.78 5.73 -0.50
N THR A 115 10.54 5.78 -0.99
CA THR A 115 9.54 4.73 -0.77
C THR A 115 10.05 3.37 -1.27
N TRP A 116 10.66 3.34 -2.47
CA TRP A 116 11.24 2.12 -3.01
C TRP A 116 12.35 1.58 -2.11
N TYR A 117 13.31 2.42 -1.67
CA TYR A 117 14.37 1.97 -0.78
C TYR A 117 13.81 1.37 0.51
N CYS A 118 12.81 2.01 1.14
CA CYS A 118 12.20 1.47 2.35
C CYS A 118 11.49 0.12 2.12
N TYR A 119 10.86 -0.05 0.95
CA TYR A 119 10.28 -1.34 0.55
C TYR A 119 11.34 -2.41 0.28
N ASP A 120 12.40 -2.04 -0.44
CA ASP A 120 13.48 -2.93 -0.85
C ASP A 120 14.24 -3.51 0.34
N TYR A 121 14.41 -2.74 1.43
CA TYR A 121 14.99 -3.21 2.69
C TYR A 121 14.07 -4.17 3.47
N LEU A 122 12.75 -4.09 3.30
CA LEU A 122 11.79 -4.95 4.00
C LEU A 122 11.51 -6.26 3.27
N THR A 123 11.43 -6.21 1.94
CA THR A 123 11.25 -7.37 1.09
C THR A 123 12.38 -7.45 0.06
N PRO A 124 13.64 -7.59 0.49
CA PRO A 124 14.74 -7.78 -0.43
C PRO A 124 14.46 -9.08 -1.19
N THR A 125 14.29 -8.98 -2.51
CA THR A 125 13.89 -10.12 -3.33
C THR A 125 14.89 -11.27 -3.26
N ASN A 126 16.10 -11.05 -2.72
CA ASN A 126 17.12 -12.06 -2.46
C ASN A 126 17.70 -11.94 -1.02
N PHE A 127 16.87 -11.78 0.02
CA PHE A 127 17.38 -11.91 1.41
C PHE A 127 17.83 -13.36 1.63
N ASN A 128 19.13 -13.57 1.81
CA ASN A 128 19.68 -14.86 2.18
C ASN A 128 19.92 -14.86 3.69
N ILE A 129 19.13 -15.63 4.43
CA ILE A 129 19.35 -15.96 5.84
C ILE A 129 20.10 -17.30 5.99
N GLY A 130 20.86 -17.72 4.97
CA GLY A 130 21.57 -18.99 4.89
C GLY A 130 20.73 -20.16 4.36
N ILE A 131 19.53 -19.90 3.83
CA ILE A 131 18.58 -20.94 3.35
C ILE A 131 18.68 -21.13 1.83
N ASN A 132 19.12 -20.12 1.08
CA ASN A 132 19.23 -20.15 -0.39
C ASN A 132 20.68 -20.08 -0.89
N GLU A 133 21.62 -20.71 -0.16
CA GLU A 133 23.02 -20.88 -0.61
C GLU A 133 23.13 -22.09 -1.54
N GLY A 134 22.81 -21.89 -2.83
CA GLY A 134 22.99 -22.90 -3.90
C GLY A 134 23.85 -22.36 -5.05
N ALA A 135 24.22 -23.23 -5.98
CA ALA A 135 25.02 -22.87 -7.16
C ALA A 135 24.35 -21.80 -8.05
N ASP A 136 23.02 -21.67 -7.97
CA ASP A 136 22.21 -20.68 -8.70
C ASP A 136 22.00 -19.37 -7.92
N TRP A 137 22.65 -19.18 -6.76
CA TRP A 137 22.50 -17.96 -5.97
C TRP A 137 23.12 -16.77 -6.71
N VAL A 138 22.27 -15.83 -7.12
CA VAL A 138 22.70 -14.56 -7.72
C VAL A 138 22.70 -13.47 -6.64
N PRO A 139 23.85 -12.80 -6.41
CA PRO A 139 23.94 -11.74 -5.41
C PRO A 139 22.90 -10.65 -5.69
N TYR A 140 22.26 -10.20 -4.61
CA TYR A 140 21.25 -9.16 -4.66
C TYR A 140 21.82 -7.89 -5.31
N ARG A 141 21.39 -7.59 -6.54
CA ARG A 141 21.77 -6.33 -7.20
C ARG A 141 20.90 -5.21 -6.64
N ASN A 142 21.41 -4.53 -5.62
CA ASN A 142 20.86 -3.27 -5.08
C ASN A 142 20.71 -2.25 -6.22
N GLY A 143 19.53 -2.17 -6.84
CA GLY A 143 19.30 -1.28 -7.97
C GLY A 143 17.83 -1.11 -8.28
N ILE A 144 17.41 0.15 -8.38
CA ILE A 144 16.06 0.49 -8.81
C ILE A 144 15.95 0.25 -10.32
N THR A 145 15.30 -0.85 -10.71
CA THR A 145 14.99 -1.07 -12.13
C THR A 145 13.87 -0.12 -12.56
N LEU A 146 13.77 0.19 -13.86
CA LEU A 146 12.69 1.04 -14.38
C LEU A 146 11.31 0.52 -13.97
N LYS A 147 11.09 -0.79 -14.01
CA LYS A 147 9.83 -1.42 -13.57
C LYS A 147 9.55 -1.19 -12.08
N ARG A 148 10.56 -1.36 -11.21
CA ARG A 148 10.44 -1.13 -9.76
C ARG A 148 10.17 0.35 -9.46
N TYR A 149 10.88 1.25 -10.16
CA TYR A 149 10.68 2.69 -10.05
C TYR A 149 9.27 3.11 -10.48
N LEU A 150 8.80 2.67 -11.65
CA LEU A 150 7.47 3.01 -12.16
C LEU A 150 6.36 2.49 -11.24
N LEU A 151 6.54 1.31 -10.65
CA LEU A 151 5.60 0.78 -9.65
C LEU A 151 5.59 1.64 -8.38
N ALA A 152 6.77 1.96 -7.84
CA ALA A 152 6.88 2.84 -6.67
C ALA A 152 6.27 4.22 -6.96
N LEU A 153 6.50 4.76 -8.16
CA LEU A 153 5.95 6.03 -8.63
C LEU A 153 4.42 6.00 -8.70
N ALA A 154 3.85 4.94 -9.28
CA ALA A 154 2.40 4.79 -9.37
C ALA A 154 1.76 4.70 -7.97
N CYS A 155 2.33 3.85 -7.10
CA CYS A 155 1.86 3.72 -5.71
C CYS A 155 1.97 5.04 -4.95
N GLN A 156 3.12 5.72 -5.04
CA GLN A 156 3.34 6.99 -4.37
C GLN A 156 2.42 8.09 -4.91
N GLY A 157 2.15 8.11 -6.21
CA GLY A 157 1.22 9.04 -6.83
C GLY A 157 -0.18 8.94 -6.23
N VAL A 158 -0.71 7.72 -6.11
CA VAL A 158 -2.03 7.46 -5.50
C VAL A 158 -2.03 7.88 -4.03
N VAL A 159 -1.00 7.49 -3.27
CA VAL A 159 -0.85 7.84 -1.85
C VAL A 159 -0.76 9.36 -1.64
N THR A 160 0.01 10.07 -2.45
CA THR A 160 0.14 11.53 -2.40
C THR A 160 -1.17 12.22 -2.77
N ALA A 161 -1.85 11.77 -3.83
CA ALA A 161 -3.14 12.33 -4.21
C ALA A 161 -4.16 12.17 -3.08
N PHE A 162 -4.23 10.99 -2.45
CA PHE A 162 -5.07 10.76 -1.28
C PHE A 162 -4.71 11.68 -0.11
N SER A 163 -3.42 11.76 0.28
CA SER A 163 -2.97 12.59 1.39
C SER A 163 -3.29 14.08 1.16
N ILE A 164 -3.10 14.59 -0.06
CA ILE A 164 -3.44 15.98 -0.41
C ILE A 164 -4.94 16.22 -0.33
N LEU A 165 -5.77 15.35 -0.92
CA LEU A 165 -7.23 15.48 -0.89
C LEU A 165 -7.78 15.39 0.54
N TYR A 166 -7.24 14.47 1.34
CA TYR A 166 -7.61 14.29 2.75
C TYR A 166 -7.22 15.52 3.60
N PHE A 167 -6.06 16.12 3.31
CA PHE A 167 -5.59 17.35 3.94
C PHE A 167 -6.44 18.56 3.53
N ASP A 168 -6.68 18.79 2.23
CA ASP A 168 -7.48 19.93 1.72
C ASP A 168 -8.91 19.88 2.27
N ALA A 169 -9.53 18.69 2.35
CA ALA A 169 -10.83 18.52 2.99
C ALA A 169 -10.80 18.96 4.46
N GLY A 170 -9.75 18.60 5.21
CA GLY A 170 -9.56 19.02 6.59
C GLY A 170 -9.36 20.53 6.76
N VAL A 171 -8.50 21.14 5.95
CA VAL A 171 -8.23 22.59 6.02
C VAL A 171 -9.47 23.42 5.68
N ARG A 172 -10.30 22.92 4.77
CA ARG A 172 -11.54 23.59 4.34
C ARG A 172 -12.75 23.28 5.22
N ASN A 173 -12.58 22.51 6.30
CA ASN A 173 -13.68 21.99 7.12
C ASN A 173 -14.76 21.26 6.28
N ARG A 174 -14.36 20.63 5.18
CA ARG A 174 -15.24 19.79 4.35
C ARG A 174 -15.25 18.36 4.86
N SER A 175 -16.31 17.64 4.52
CA SER A 175 -16.40 16.21 4.82
C SER A 175 -15.29 15.43 4.11
N LYS A 176 -14.59 14.57 4.85
CA LYS A 176 -13.56 13.65 4.31
C LYS A 176 -14.14 12.34 3.78
N LYS A 177 -15.42 12.08 4.08
CA LYS A 177 -16.15 10.87 3.67
C LYS A 177 -16.05 10.55 2.17
N PRO A 178 -16.23 11.50 1.22
CA PRO A 178 -16.13 11.16 -0.21
C PRO A 178 -14.73 10.70 -0.61
N VAL A 179 -13.68 11.28 -0.03
CA VAL A 179 -12.29 10.88 -0.29
C VAL A 179 -12.05 9.45 0.22
N LEU A 180 -12.52 9.15 1.43
CA LEU A 180 -12.41 7.81 2.02
C LEU A 180 -13.23 6.77 1.23
N LEU A 181 -14.45 7.12 0.82
CA LEU A 181 -15.31 6.23 0.02
C LEU A 181 -14.70 5.93 -1.35
N GLY A 182 -14.11 6.94 -2.01
CA GLY A 182 -13.44 6.75 -3.30
C GLY A 182 -12.27 5.76 -3.21
N ILE A 183 -11.43 5.90 -2.18
CA ILE A 183 -10.32 4.95 -1.97
C ILE A 183 -10.82 3.57 -1.52
N LEU A 184 -11.89 3.50 -0.72
CA LEU A 184 -12.51 2.22 -0.35
C LEU A 184 -12.95 1.43 -1.59
N VAL A 185 -13.65 2.09 -2.52
CA VAL A 185 -14.08 1.47 -3.79
C VAL A 185 -12.86 1.02 -4.61
N LEU A 186 -11.83 1.86 -4.71
CA LEU A 186 -10.59 1.50 -5.40
C LEU A 186 -9.91 0.27 -4.76
N ALA A 187 -9.81 0.23 -3.43
CA ALA A 187 -9.21 -0.88 -2.70
C ALA A 187 -9.97 -2.20 -2.92
N ILE A 188 -11.31 -2.15 -2.99
CA ILE A 188 -12.13 -3.32 -3.30
C ILE A 188 -11.86 -3.82 -4.73
N ILE A 189 -11.87 -2.92 -5.71
CA ILE A 189 -11.62 -3.28 -7.13
C ILE A 189 -10.23 -3.90 -7.30
N VAL A 190 -9.20 -3.23 -6.76
CA VAL A 190 -7.81 -3.72 -6.87
C VAL A 190 -7.65 -5.04 -6.12
N GLY A 191 -8.17 -5.15 -4.89
CA GLY A 191 -8.13 -6.38 -4.10
C GLY A 191 -8.79 -7.55 -4.82
N ALA A 192 -9.99 -7.36 -5.37
CA ALA A 192 -10.68 -8.41 -6.12
C ALA A 192 -9.93 -8.81 -7.40
N THR A 193 -9.35 -7.85 -8.11
CA THR A 193 -8.56 -8.11 -9.32
C THR A 193 -7.28 -8.90 -9.00
N LEU A 194 -6.59 -8.55 -7.90
CA LEU A 194 -5.42 -9.28 -7.43
C LEU A 194 -5.77 -10.71 -7.01
N GLY A 195 -6.85 -10.89 -6.24
CA GLY A 195 -7.30 -12.21 -5.81
C GLY A 195 -7.71 -13.10 -6.97
N HIS A 196 -8.37 -12.52 -7.99
CA HIS A 196 -8.71 -13.25 -9.21
C HIS A 196 -7.47 -13.68 -10.00
N ARG A 197 -6.48 -12.79 -10.14
CA ARG A 197 -5.22 -13.12 -10.81
C ARG A 197 -4.45 -14.22 -10.07
N GLU A 198 -4.43 -14.16 -8.74
CA GLU A 198 -3.80 -15.19 -7.91
C GLU A 198 -4.48 -16.55 -8.07
N ALA A 199 -5.83 -16.57 -8.08
CA ALA A 199 -6.58 -17.80 -8.33
C ALA A 199 -6.23 -18.43 -9.68
N ILE A 200 -6.20 -17.64 -10.76
CA ILE A 200 -5.83 -18.12 -12.10
C ILE A 200 -4.42 -18.73 -12.11
N ALA A 201 -3.45 -18.07 -11.44
CA ALA A 201 -2.10 -18.60 -11.36
C ALA A 201 -2.04 -19.93 -10.60
N GLN A 202 -2.90 -20.11 -9.59
CA GLN A 202 -2.96 -21.35 -8.82
C GLN A 202 -3.67 -22.49 -9.54
N TYR A 203 -4.62 -22.22 -10.45
CA TYR A 203 -5.29 -23.26 -11.24
C TYR A 203 -4.31 -24.12 -12.03
N GLN A 204 -3.25 -23.52 -12.57
CA GLN A 204 -2.21 -24.23 -13.32
C GLN A 204 -1.54 -25.36 -12.51
N PHE A 205 -1.41 -25.18 -11.19
CA PHE A 205 -0.82 -26.18 -10.30
C PHE A 205 -1.83 -27.22 -9.81
N ILE A 206 -3.12 -26.89 -9.84
CA ILE A 206 -4.20 -27.80 -9.45
C ILE A 206 -4.54 -28.75 -10.61
N ASP A 207 -4.57 -28.23 -11.84
CA ASP A 207 -4.90 -29.00 -13.04
C ASP A 207 -3.71 -29.85 -13.54
N HIS A 208 -2.47 -29.49 -13.15
CA HIS A 208 -1.25 -30.25 -13.45
C HIS A 208 -0.42 -30.53 -12.19
N PRO A 209 -0.85 -31.45 -11.31
CA PRO A 209 -0.20 -31.70 -10.02
C PRO A 209 1.18 -32.40 -10.11
N SER A 210 1.64 -32.76 -11.30
CA SER A 210 2.92 -33.45 -11.49
C SER A 210 3.56 -33.09 -12.84
N GLN A 211 4.48 -32.12 -12.79
CA GLN A 211 5.80 -32.25 -13.41
C GLN A 211 6.83 -32.11 -12.29
#